data_AF-A0A7V5WPY6-F1
#
_entry.id   AF-A0A7V5WPY6-F1
#
_cell.length_a   1.000
_cell.length_b   1.000
_cell.length_c   1.000
_cell.angle_alpha   90.00
_cell.angle_beta   90.00
_cell.angle_gamma   90.00
#
_symmetry.space_group_name_H-M   'P 1'
#
loop_
_entity.id
_entity.type
_entity.pdbx_description
1 polymer ?
#
loop_
_entity_poly.entity_id
_entity_poly.type
_entity_poly.pdbx_seq_one_letter_code
_entity_poly.pdbx_strand_id
1 'polypeptide(L)'
;RELARINLPLSLYTEMYWQIDLHNLFHFLKLRMDSHAQYEIRVYGEVMAEIVKAVSPLAYQAFEEHILNGQKFSEDELELILASLDKDKFLANLRKSELRKTRRQELLAKLDL
;
A
#
# COMPACT_ATOMS: atom_id res chain seq x y z
N ARG A 1 18.85 17.17 34.97
CA ARG A 1 18.00 17.35 33.76
C ARG A 1 17.69 16.02 33.10
N GLU A 2 18.70 15.19 32.81
CA GLU A 2 18.50 13.86 32.20
C GLU A 2 17.72 12.88 33.07
N LEU A 3 17.92 12.85 34.39
CA LEU A 3 17.11 12.02 35.29
C LEU A 3 15.69 12.55 35.50
N ALA A 4 15.49 13.86 35.39
CA ALA A 4 14.18 14.48 35.60
C ALA A 4 13.19 14.16 34.48
N ARG A 5 13.66 13.93 33.25
CA ARG A 5 12.79 13.62 32.09
C ARG A 5 12.09 12.26 32.18
N ILE A 6 12.59 11.35 33.02
CA ILE A 6 12.01 10.01 33.23
C ILE A 6 10.60 10.12 33.84
N ASN A 7 10.33 11.19 34.57
CA ASN A 7 9.02 11.45 35.19
C ASN A 7 8.03 12.17 34.26
N LEU A 8 8.43 12.51 33.02
CA LEU A 8 7.53 13.14 32.05
C LEU A 8 6.70 12.08 31.32
N PRO A 9 5.43 12.39 30.98
CA PRO A 9 4.58 11.46 30.24
C PRO A 9 5.04 11.31 28.78
N LEU A 10 4.62 10.21 28.13
CA LEU A 10 4.91 9.93 26.72
C LEU A 10 4.26 10.90 25.72
N SER A 11 3.30 11.71 26.18
CA SER A 11 2.64 12.75 25.38
C SER A 11 3.51 14.00 25.17
N LEU A 12 4.73 14.02 25.71
CA LEU A 12 5.67 15.12 25.50
C LEU A 12 6.09 15.17 24.02
N TYR A 13 5.83 16.31 23.38
CA TYR A 13 6.27 16.54 22.01
C TYR A 13 7.80 16.56 21.92
N THR A 14 8.29 15.94 20.85
CA THR A 14 9.71 15.95 20.46
C THR A 14 9.81 16.23 18.98
N GLU A 15 10.93 16.82 18.59
CA GLU A 15 11.26 17.07 17.20
C GLU A 15 12.41 16.14 16.79
N MET A 16 12.38 15.68 15.55
CA MET A 16 13.47 14.90 14.96
C MET A 16 13.59 15.18 13.48
N TYR A 17 14.81 15.16 12.97
CA TYR A 17 15.06 15.07 11.54
C TYR A 17 14.95 13.61 11.12
N TRP A 18 14.16 13.35 10.09
CA TRP A 18 13.99 12.02 9.53
C TRP A 18 14.33 12.02 8.05
N GLN A 19 15.33 11.22 7.68
CA GLN A 19 15.74 10.99 6.30
C GLN A 19 15.50 9.51 5.97
N ILE A 20 14.82 9.26 4.85
CA ILE A 20 14.45 7.92 4.40
C ILE A 20 14.35 7.93 2.87
N ASP A 21 14.67 6.81 2.22
CA ASP A 21 14.45 6.63 0.80
C ASP A 21 12.97 6.34 0.48
N LEU A 22 12.60 6.50 -0.78
CA LEU A 22 11.21 6.38 -1.22
C LEU A 22 10.64 4.95 -1.07
N HIS A 23 11.46 3.91 -1.26
CA HIS A 23 11.00 2.53 -1.15
C HIS A 23 10.61 2.19 0.30
N ASN A 24 11.49 2.51 1.25
CA ASN A 24 11.22 2.30 2.67
C ASN A 24 10.13 3.23 3.19
N LEU A 25 10.00 4.44 2.62
CA LEU A 25 8.89 5.34 2.94
C LEU A 25 7.54 4.75 2.53
N PHE A 26 7.41 4.17 1.34
CA PHE A 26 6.18 3.48 0.95
C PHE A 26 5.85 2.30 1.86
N HIS A 27 6.85 1.53 2.28
CA HIS A 27 6.65 0.47 3.27
C HIS A 27 6.13 1.02 4.60
N PHE A 28 6.73 2.12 5.10
CA PHE A 28 6.26 2.80 6.30
C PHE A 28 4.81 3.29 6.15
N LEU A 29 4.49 3.97 5.05
CA LEU A 29 3.15 4.49 4.79
C LEU A 29 2.13 3.36 4.74
N LYS A 30 2.44 2.24 4.10
CA LYS A 30 1.55 1.06 4.08
C LYS A 30 1.17 0.62 5.50
N LEU A 31 2.14 0.54 6.40
CA LEU A 31 1.92 0.07 7.76
C LEU A 31 1.25 1.11 8.66
N ARG A 32 1.52 2.40 8.44
CA ARG A 32 1.04 3.48 9.31
C ARG A 32 -0.28 4.09 8.88
N MET A 33 -0.66 3.95 7.61
CA MET A 33 -1.99 4.32 7.13
C MET A 33 -3.05 3.23 7.38
N ASP A 34 -2.63 2.05 7.83
CA ASP A 34 -3.55 0.95 8.14
C ASP A 34 -4.49 1.29 9.31
N SER A 35 -5.73 0.79 9.27
CA SER A 35 -6.72 1.00 10.32
C SER A 35 -6.30 0.43 11.68
N HIS A 36 -5.48 -0.61 11.70
CA HIS A 36 -4.93 -1.23 12.91
C HIS A 36 -3.80 -0.41 13.53
N ALA A 37 -3.23 0.57 12.80
CA ALA A 37 -2.26 1.49 13.36
C ALA A 37 -2.92 2.43 14.38
N GLN A 38 -2.14 2.88 15.36
CA GLN A 38 -2.58 3.89 16.31
C GLN A 38 -2.95 5.19 15.57
N TYR A 39 -4.03 5.86 16.01
CA TYR A 39 -4.59 7.02 15.32
C TYR A 39 -3.55 8.13 15.10
N GLU A 40 -2.77 8.48 16.12
CA GLU A 40 -1.82 9.58 16.04
C GLU A 40 -0.78 9.37 14.93
N ILE A 41 -0.17 8.17 14.84
CA ILE A 41 0.81 7.89 13.79
C ILE A 41 0.17 7.78 12.39
N ARG A 42 -1.10 7.40 12.32
CA ARG A 42 -1.85 7.38 11.05
C ARG A 42 -2.04 8.78 10.49
N VAL A 43 -2.39 9.76 11.32
CA VAL A 43 -2.50 11.17 10.90
C VAL A 43 -1.16 11.69 10.37
N TYR A 44 -0.03 11.34 10.99
CA TYR A 44 1.29 11.65 10.45
C TYR A 44 1.54 10.98 9.09
N GLY A 45 1.17 9.70 8.95
CA GLY A 45 1.27 8.95 7.70
C GLY A 45 0.46 9.57 6.57
N GLU A 46 -0.78 9.98 6.84
CA GLU A 46 -1.67 10.64 5.85
C GLU A 46 -1.06 11.94 5.33
N VAL A 47 -0.56 12.81 6.21
CA VAL A 47 0.11 14.06 5.80
C VAL A 47 1.38 13.78 5.01
N MET A 48 2.18 12.78 5.42
CA MET A 48 3.37 12.38 4.67
C MET A 48 3.01 11.83 3.28
N ALA A 49 1.93 11.08 3.16
CA ALA A 49 1.45 10.55 1.88
C ALA A 49 1.11 11.68 0.89
N GLU A 50 0.44 12.74 1.35
CA GLU A 50 0.16 13.92 0.52
C GLU A 50 1.44 14.63 0.03
N ILE A 51 2.45 14.74 0.90
CA ILE A 51 3.75 15.29 0.50
C ILE A 51 4.42 14.40 -0.55
N VAL A 52 4.42 13.08 -0.35
CA VAL A 52 5.01 12.13 -1.31
C VAL A 52 4.27 12.16 -2.64
N LYS A 53 2.94 12.27 -2.62
CA LYS A 53 2.10 12.39 -3.81
C LYS A 53 2.42 13.67 -4.60
N ALA A 54 2.69 14.78 -3.92
CA ALA A 54 3.10 16.02 -4.56
C ALA A 54 4.52 15.94 -5.15
N VAL A 55 5.46 15.29 -4.47
CA VAL A 55 6.87 15.21 -4.88
C VAL A 55 7.12 14.14 -5.95
N SER A 56 6.49 12.97 -5.83
CA SER A 56 6.69 11.82 -6.72
C SER A 56 5.35 11.19 -7.13
N PRO A 57 4.53 11.90 -7.94
CA PRO A 57 3.15 11.49 -8.23
C PRO A 57 3.07 10.14 -8.95
N LEU A 58 3.97 9.87 -9.90
CA LEU A 58 3.97 8.61 -10.65
C LEU A 58 4.30 7.40 -9.77
N ALA A 59 5.25 7.55 -8.85
CA ALA A 59 5.60 6.49 -7.92
C ALA A 59 4.48 6.28 -6.88
N TYR A 60 3.88 7.36 -6.39
CA TYR A 60 2.75 7.29 -5.47
C TYR A 60 1.54 6.61 -6.11
N GLN A 61 1.22 6.91 -7.37
CA GLN A 61 0.13 6.26 -8.10
C GLN A 61 0.34 4.73 -8.21
N ALA A 62 1.56 4.30 -8.49
CA ALA A 62 1.89 2.87 -8.54
C ALA A 62 1.81 2.22 -7.14
N PHE A 63 2.23 2.92 -6.09
CA PHE A 63 2.08 2.49 -4.70
C PHE A 63 0.61 2.36 -4.29
N GLU A 64 -0.22 3.35 -4.61
CA GLU A 64 -1.64 3.37 -4.27
C GLU A 64 -2.38 2.20 -4.94
N GLU A 65 -2.18 1.99 -6.24
CA GLU A 65 -2.82 0.93 -7.02
C GLU A 65 -2.37 -0.48 -6.59
N HIS A 66 -1.06 -0.71 -6.40
CA HIS A 66 -0.52 -2.06 -6.23
C HIS A 66 -0.27 -2.46 -4.77
N ILE A 67 -0.13 -1.51 -3.86
CA ILE A 67 0.29 -1.76 -2.48
C ILE A 67 -0.77 -1.33 -1.48
N LEU A 68 -1.35 -0.14 -1.63
CA LEU A 68 -2.35 0.38 -0.69
C LEU A 68 -3.73 -0.24 -0.94
N ASN A 69 -4.18 -0.24 -2.19
CA ASN A 69 -5.47 -0.81 -2.60
C ASN A 69 -5.34 -2.25 -3.13
N GLY A 70 -4.11 -2.71 -3.37
CA GLY A 70 -3.84 -4.06 -3.83
C GLY A 70 -3.93 -5.08 -2.69
N GLN A 71 -4.59 -6.21 -2.96
CA GLN A 71 -4.67 -7.32 -2.01
C GLN A 71 -3.79 -8.49 -2.44
N LYS A 72 -3.26 -9.20 -1.44
CA LYS A 72 -2.56 -10.46 -1.63
C LYS A 72 -3.52 -11.59 -1.29
N PHE A 73 -3.51 -12.62 -2.12
CA PHE A 73 -4.25 -13.85 -1.87
C PHE A 73 -3.25 -14.97 -1.58
N SER A 74 -3.59 -15.85 -0.65
CA SER A 74 -2.89 -17.12 -0.46
C SER A 74 -3.19 -18.07 -1.64
N GLU A 75 -2.44 -19.17 -1.71
CA GLU A 75 -2.62 -20.19 -2.75
C GLU A 75 -4.05 -20.76 -2.73
N ASP A 76 -4.52 -21.23 -1.58
CA ASP A 76 -5.87 -21.78 -1.40
C ASP A 76 -6.98 -20.76 -1.73
N GLU A 77 -6.79 -19.48 -1.36
CA GLU A 77 -7.73 -18.41 -1.69
C GLU A 77 -7.82 -18.19 -3.21
N LEU A 78 -6.68 -18.25 -3.90
CA LEU A 78 -6.60 -18.10 -5.35
C LEU A 78 -7.26 -19.27 -6.08
N GLU A 79 -7.02 -20.51 -5.65
CA GLU A 79 -7.68 -21.70 -6.22
C GLU A 79 -9.20 -21.62 -6.10
N LEU A 80 -9.71 -21.21 -4.93
CA LEU A 80 -11.14 -21.05 -4.68
C LEU A 80 -11.76 -20.00 -5.62
N ILE A 81 -11.08 -18.85 -5.78
CA ILE A 81 -11.51 -17.78 -6.68
C ILE A 81 -11.53 -18.28 -8.12
N LEU A 82 -10.48 -18.97 -8.56
CA LEU A 82 -10.36 -19.49 -9.93
C LEU A 82 -11.41 -20.56 -10.24
N ALA A 83 -11.71 -21.45 -9.29
CA ALA A 83 -12.75 -22.46 -9.43
C ALA A 83 -14.16 -21.84 -9.54
N SER A 84 -14.37 -20.69 -8.90
CA SER A 84 -15.64 -19.95 -8.91
C SER A 84 -15.78 -18.97 -10.08
N LEU A 85 -14.71 -18.76 -10.84
CA LEU A 85 -14.65 -17.76 -11.91
C LEU A 85 -15.21 -18.31 -13.24
N ASP A 86 -16.18 -17.62 -13.82
CA ASP A 86 -16.57 -17.82 -15.21
C ASP A 86 -15.46 -17.29 -16.13
N LYS A 87 -14.65 -18.22 -16.68
CA LYS A 87 -13.47 -17.92 -17.49
C LYS A 87 -13.82 -17.18 -18.77
N ASP A 88 -14.92 -17.55 -19.44
CA ASP A 88 -15.32 -16.94 -20.71
C ASP A 88 -15.74 -15.48 -20.50
N LYS A 89 -16.54 -15.24 -19.46
CA LYS A 89 -16.94 -13.89 -19.06
C LYS A 89 -15.74 -13.05 -18.60
N PHE A 90 -14.81 -13.65 -17.86
CA PHE A 90 -13.59 -12.98 -17.40
C PHE A 90 -12.72 -12.54 -18.59
N LEU A 91 -12.43 -13.43 -19.54
CA LEU A 91 -11.63 -13.11 -20.72
C LEU A 91 -12.31 -12.04 -21.60
N ALA A 92 -13.64 -12.10 -21.73
CA ALA A 92 -14.39 -11.06 -22.44
C ALA A 92 -14.26 -9.67 -21.79
N ASN A 93 -14.32 -9.61 -20.46
CA ASN A 93 -14.11 -8.36 -19.70
C ASN A 93 -12.66 -7.88 -19.77
N LEU A 94 -11.69 -8.79 -19.70
CA LEU A 94 -10.27 -8.46 -19.79
C LEU A 94 -9.94 -7.79 -21.14
N ARG A 95 -10.54 -8.25 -22.24
CA ARG A 95 -10.39 -7.65 -23.58
C ARG A 95 -10.97 -6.23 -23.66
N LYS A 96 -12.04 -5.97 -22.91
CA LYS A 96 -12.70 -4.65 -22.83
C LYS A 96 -12.04 -3.69 -21.83
N SER A 97 -11.20 -4.20 -20.93
CA SER A 97 -10.53 -3.38 -19.91
C SER A 97 -9.58 -2.34 -20.50
N GLU A 98 -9.35 -1.23 -19.79
CA GLU A 98 -8.35 -0.22 -20.18
C GLU A 98 -6.90 -0.62 -19.81
N LEU A 99 -6.70 -1.84 -19.31
CA LEU A 99 -5.38 -2.32 -18.90
C LEU A 99 -4.43 -2.39 -20.10
N ARG A 100 -3.20 -1.92 -19.90
CA ARG A 100 -2.10 -2.06 -20.87
C ARG A 100 -1.85 -3.55 -21.19
N LYS A 101 -1.44 -3.84 -22.43
CA LYS A 101 -1.17 -5.21 -22.92
C LYS A 101 -0.26 -6.02 -21.98
N THR A 102 0.82 -5.43 -21.48
CA THR A 102 1.73 -6.08 -20.52
C THR A 102 1.04 -6.42 -19.20
N ARG A 103 0.24 -5.50 -18.62
CA ARG A 103 -0.53 -5.77 -17.40
C ARG A 103 -1.56 -6.88 -17.57
N ARG A 104 -2.17 -6.99 -18.76
CA ARG A 104 -3.07 -8.12 -19.06
C ARG A 104 -2.31 -9.45 -19.11
N GLN A 105 -1.12 -9.47 -19.72
CA GLN A 105 -0.27 -10.67 -19.75
C GLN A 105 0.21 -11.06 -18.35
N GLU A 106 0.64 -10.09 -17.52
CA GLU A 106 0.99 -10.34 -16.13
C GLU A 106 -0.18 -10.90 -15.33
N LEU A 107 -1.40 -10.38 -15.54
CA LEU A 107 -2.59 -10.89 -14.87
C LEU A 107 -2.89 -12.34 -15.26
N LEU A 108 -2.84 -12.66 -16.56
CA LEU A 108 -3.03 -14.03 -17.03
C LEU A 108 -1.96 -14.98 -16.49
N ALA A 109 -0.70 -14.55 -16.50
CA ALA A 109 0.40 -15.30 -15.91
C ALA A 109 0.26 -15.51 -14.39
N LYS A 110 -0.31 -14.53 -13.66
CA LYS A 110 -0.60 -14.68 -12.22
C LYS A 110 -1.74 -15.66 -11.92
N LEU A 111 -2.59 -15.93 -12.91
CA LEU A 111 -3.76 -16.81 -12.78
C LEU A 111 -3.53 -18.18 -13.43
N ASP A 112 -2.34 -18.42 -14.02
CA ASP A 112 -2.03 -19.61 -14.83
C ASP A 112 -3.09 -19.89 -15.92
N LEU A 113 -3.58 -18.82 -16.58
CA LEU A 113 -4.59 -18.85 -17.66
C LEU A 113 -4.04 -18.43 -19.03
#